data_AF-A0A7S0GNW6-F1
#
_entry.id   AF-A0A7S0GNW6-F1
#
_cell.length_a   1.000
_cell.length_b   1.000
_cell.length_c   1.000
_cell.angle_alpha   90.00
_cell.angle_beta   90.00
_cell.angle_gamma   90.00
#
_symmetry.space_group_name_H-M   'P 1'
#
loop_
_entity.id
_entity.type
_entity.pdbx_description
1 polymer ?
#
loop_
_entity_poly.entity_id
_entity_poly.type
_entity_poly.pdbx_seq_one_letter_code
_entity_poly.pdbx_strand_id
1 'polypeptide(L)'
;ERGKVGPPLSDQDLVEKKNKAAEKKKRQKARAKIKKAEERARIDLETKLKNEEQARIQAEADAKRFRAGLAPKKAENACDYCGMLCKGRRRNQMFARLEYVYCTTVCVKKHQRDLMAAAATARFTTNKTNT
;
A
#
# COMPACT_ATOMS: atom_id res chain seq x y z
N GLU A 1 -29.24 -25.11 61.87
CA GLU A 1 -30.03 -24.06 61.19
C GLU A 1 -30.46 -24.57 59.83
N ARG A 2 -31.78 -24.80 59.61
CA ARG A 2 -32.31 -25.25 58.32
C ARG A 2 -32.66 -24.01 57.50
N GLY A 3 -31.87 -23.73 56.45
CA GLY A 3 -32.13 -22.63 55.54
C GLY A 3 -33.54 -22.74 54.95
N LYS A 4 -34.33 -21.66 55.05
CA LYS A 4 -35.64 -21.56 54.40
C LYS A 4 -35.42 -21.53 52.88
N VAL A 5 -35.52 -22.69 52.25
CA VAL A 5 -35.65 -22.82 50.79
C VAL A 5 -37.06 -22.38 50.42
N GLY A 6 -37.18 -21.35 49.58
CA GLY A 6 -38.46 -20.86 49.06
C GLY A 6 -39.17 -21.90 48.18
N PRO A 7 -40.45 -21.66 47.85
CA PRO A 7 -41.25 -22.58 47.05
C PRO A 7 -40.55 -22.99 45.74
N PRO A 8 -40.70 -24.25 45.29
CA PRO A 8 -40.14 -24.67 44.02
C PRO A 8 -40.68 -23.79 42.88
N LEU A 9 -39.79 -23.41 41.95
CA LEU A 9 -40.12 -22.60 40.78
C LEU A 9 -41.29 -23.23 40.01
N SER A 10 -42.25 -22.39 39.60
CA SER A 10 -43.36 -22.85 38.77
C SER A 10 -42.88 -23.18 37.36
N ASP A 11 -43.63 -24.02 36.63
CA ASP A 11 -43.32 -24.33 35.23
C ASP A 11 -43.29 -23.07 34.35
N GLN A 12 -44.07 -22.05 34.69
CA GLN A 12 -44.05 -20.74 34.03
C GLN A 12 -42.73 -19.99 34.25
N ASP A 13 -42.17 -20.02 35.46
CA ASP A 13 -40.87 -19.39 35.77
C ASP A 13 -39.72 -20.05 35.01
N LEU A 14 -39.79 -21.37 34.80
CA LEU A 14 -38.79 -22.12 34.02
C LEU A 14 -38.85 -21.75 32.52
N VAL A 15 -40.04 -21.56 31.97
CA VAL A 15 -40.25 -21.12 30.58
C VAL A 15 -39.74 -19.69 30.40
N GLU A 16 -40.06 -18.77 31.31
CA GLU A 16 -39.55 -17.40 31.26
C GLU A 16 -38.03 -17.32 31.32
N LYS A 17 -37.41 -18.12 32.21
CA LYS A 17 -35.95 -18.16 32.34
C LYS A 17 -35.28 -18.67 31.06
N LYS A 18 -35.87 -19.68 30.41
CA LYS A 18 -35.43 -20.19 29.10
C LYS A 18 -35.58 -19.14 28.00
N ASN A 19 -36.70 -18.43 27.96
CA ASN A 19 -36.95 -17.36 26.99
C ASN A 19 -35.98 -16.19 27.16
N LYS A 20 -35.79 -15.70 28.39
CA LYS A 20 -34.81 -14.65 28.74
C LYS A 20 -33.38 -15.06 28.37
N ALA A 21 -33.00 -16.32 28.57
CA ALA A 21 -31.69 -16.83 28.17
C ALA A 21 -31.53 -16.92 26.64
N ALA A 22 -32.56 -17.39 25.93
CA ALA A 22 -32.58 -17.48 24.47
C ALA A 22 -32.47 -16.08 23.83
N GLU A 23 -33.18 -15.10 24.37
CA GLU A 23 -33.16 -13.72 23.87
C GLU A 23 -31.82 -13.02 24.12
N LYS A 24 -31.22 -13.21 25.31
CA LYS A 24 -29.84 -12.76 25.57
C LYS A 24 -28.85 -13.37 24.58
N LYS A 25 -28.96 -14.67 24.29
CA LYS A 25 -28.10 -15.37 23.30
C LYS A 25 -28.30 -14.82 21.88
N LYS A 26 -29.53 -14.53 21.47
CA LYS A 26 -29.83 -13.89 20.17
C LYS A 26 -29.20 -12.49 20.08
N ARG A 27 -29.36 -11.66 21.13
CA ARG A 27 -28.81 -10.31 21.19
C ARG A 27 -27.28 -10.30 21.16
N GLN A 28 -26.63 -11.22 21.88
CA GLN A 28 -25.17 -11.37 21.85
C GLN A 28 -24.66 -11.78 20.46
N LYS A 29 -25.32 -12.75 19.81
CA LYS A 29 -24.97 -13.15 18.44
C LYS A 29 -25.13 -12.01 17.44
N ALA A 30 -26.20 -11.21 17.54
CA ALA A 30 -26.40 -10.05 16.68
C ALA A 30 -25.29 -9.01 16.87
N ARG A 31 -24.95 -8.66 18.11
CA ARG A 31 -23.85 -7.73 18.42
C ARG A 31 -22.49 -8.24 17.93
N ALA A 32 -22.20 -9.53 18.09
CA ALA A 32 -20.96 -10.12 17.61
C ALA A 32 -20.85 -10.08 16.08
N LYS A 33 -21.96 -10.31 15.36
CA LYS A 33 -22.00 -10.17 13.89
C LYS A 33 -21.76 -8.73 13.44
N ILE A 34 -22.40 -7.75 14.09
CA ILE A 34 -22.22 -6.31 13.79
C ILE A 34 -20.76 -5.92 14.01
N LYS A 35 -20.19 -6.21 15.19
CA LYS A 35 -18.78 -5.90 15.49
C LYS A 35 -17.82 -6.53 14.48
N LYS A 36 -18.07 -7.78 14.07
CA LYS A 36 -17.23 -8.47 13.08
C LYS A 36 -17.36 -7.83 11.68
N ALA A 37 -18.54 -7.34 11.32
CA ALA A 37 -18.76 -6.64 10.06
C ALA A 37 -18.09 -5.26 10.06
N GLU A 38 -18.21 -4.51 11.16
CA GLU A 38 -17.55 -3.20 11.34
C GLU A 38 -16.02 -3.34 11.30
N GLU A 39 -15.47 -4.34 11.99
CA GLU A 39 -14.02 -4.60 11.97
C GLU A 39 -13.51 -4.91 10.56
N ARG A 40 -14.24 -5.75 9.81
CA ARG A 40 -13.91 -6.05 8.41
C ARG A 40 -13.96 -4.81 7.53
N ALA A 41 -15.02 -4.01 7.66
CA ALA A 41 -15.16 -2.77 6.90
C ALA A 41 -14.01 -1.78 7.19
N ARG A 42 -13.55 -1.70 8.45
CA ARG A 42 -12.39 -0.87 8.81
C ARG A 42 -11.10 -1.37 8.18
N ILE A 43 -10.83 -2.67 8.25
CA ILE A 43 -9.62 -3.28 7.65
C ILE A 43 -9.64 -3.08 6.13
N ASP A 44 -10.79 -3.27 5.48
CA ASP A 44 -10.93 -3.08 4.03
C ASP A 44 -10.70 -1.62 3.64
N LEU A 45 -11.25 -0.66 4.40
CA LEU A 45 -11.02 0.77 4.16
C LEU A 45 -9.54 1.14 4.34
N GLU A 46 -8.91 0.67 5.42
CA GLU A 46 -7.49 0.95 5.68
C GLU A 46 -6.59 0.35 4.58
N THR A 47 -6.93 -0.85 4.12
CA THR A 47 -6.20 -1.52 3.03
C THR A 47 -6.37 -0.77 1.70
N LYS A 48 -7.58 -0.30 1.39
CA LYS A 48 -7.83 0.53 0.20
C LYS A 48 -7.03 1.83 0.25
N LEU A 49 -7.08 2.56 1.37
CA LEU A 49 -6.32 3.81 1.53
C LEU A 49 -4.81 3.59 1.39
N LYS A 50 -4.27 2.51 1.98
CA LYS A 50 -2.85 2.15 1.82
C LYS A 50 -2.49 1.85 0.36
N ASN A 51 -3.33 1.12 -0.35
CA ASN A 51 -3.09 0.78 -1.76
C ASN A 51 -3.20 2.01 -2.67
N GLU A 52 -4.16 2.90 -2.43
CA GLU A 52 -4.31 4.17 -3.15
C GLU A 52 -3.10 5.08 -2.94
N GLU A 53 -2.63 5.20 -1.70
CA GLU A 53 -1.43 5.97 -1.38
C GLU A 53 -0.18 5.39 -2.06
N GLN A 54 0.02 4.07 -2.00
CA GLN A 54 1.12 3.41 -2.68
C GLN A 54 1.06 3.59 -4.20
N ALA A 55 -0.13 3.50 -4.79
CA ALA A 55 -0.33 3.74 -6.22
C ALA A 55 0.02 5.18 -6.60
N ARG A 56 -0.35 6.16 -5.77
CA ARG A 56 -0.01 7.58 -5.99
C ARG A 56 1.49 7.81 -5.91
N ILE A 57 2.15 7.28 -4.88
CA ILE A 57 3.61 7.37 -4.72
C ILE A 57 4.33 6.73 -5.92
N GLN A 58 3.87 5.55 -6.35
CA GLN A 58 4.46 4.85 -7.49
C GLN A 58 4.27 5.64 -8.79
N ALA A 59 3.09 6.20 -9.02
CA ALA A 59 2.81 7.03 -10.20
C ALA A 59 3.69 8.30 -10.23
N GLU A 60 3.89 8.96 -9.07
CA GLU A 60 4.79 10.11 -8.97
C GLU A 60 6.25 9.72 -9.25
N ALA A 61 6.70 8.61 -8.67
CA ALA A 61 8.05 8.08 -8.91
C ALA A 61 8.27 7.75 -10.39
N ASP A 62 7.30 7.09 -11.04
CA ASP A 62 7.39 6.75 -12.46
C ASP A 62 7.34 7.99 -13.36
N ALA A 63 6.51 8.99 -13.03
CA ALA A 63 6.49 10.27 -13.74
C ALA A 63 7.83 11.02 -13.59
N LYS A 64 8.47 10.97 -12.42
CA LYS A 64 9.81 11.52 -12.21
C LYS A 64 10.87 10.81 -13.04
N ARG A 65 10.82 9.48 -13.12
CA ARG A 65 11.72 8.69 -13.98
C ARG A 65 11.53 9.03 -15.45
N PHE A 66 10.29 9.14 -15.90
CA PHE A 66 9.98 9.51 -17.28
C PHE A 66 10.53 10.91 -17.62
N ARG A 67 10.36 11.88 -16.73
CA ARG A 67 10.96 13.22 -16.88
C ARG A 67 12.49 13.19 -16.92
N ALA A 68 13.12 12.23 -16.25
CA ALA A 68 14.56 12.02 -16.32
C ALA A 68 15.00 11.19 -17.54
N GLY A 69 14.10 10.86 -18.48
CA GLY A 69 14.45 10.06 -19.66
C GLY A 69 14.83 8.61 -19.32
N LEU A 70 14.41 8.11 -18.15
CA LEU A 70 14.70 6.75 -17.70
C LEU A 70 13.51 5.83 -17.97
N ALA A 71 13.83 4.58 -18.29
CA ALA A 71 12.83 3.53 -18.46
C ALA A 71 12.18 3.12 -17.13
N PRO A 72 11.00 2.47 -17.18
CA PRO A 72 10.38 1.84 -16.02
C PRO A 72 11.35 0.87 -15.33
N LYS A 73 11.35 0.90 -13.99
CA LYS A 73 12.29 0.10 -13.22
C LYS A 73 11.86 -1.37 -13.22
N LYS A 74 12.73 -2.26 -13.72
CA LYS A 74 12.44 -3.70 -13.82
C LYS A 74 12.70 -4.49 -12.54
N ALA A 75 13.70 -4.09 -11.76
CA ALA A 75 14.09 -4.74 -10.51
C ALA A 75 14.83 -3.75 -9.60
N GLU A 76 14.91 -4.05 -8.30
CA GLU A 76 15.56 -3.16 -7.32
C GLU A 76 17.07 -2.98 -7.59
N ASN A 77 17.74 -4.06 -7.99
CA ASN A 77 19.15 -4.15 -8.35
C ASN A 77 19.39 -4.03 -9.86
N ALA A 78 18.43 -3.49 -10.62
CA ALA A 78 18.66 -3.11 -12.01
C ALA A 78 19.30 -1.72 -12.09
N CYS A 79 20.19 -1.53 -13.06
CA CYS A 79 20.68 -0.20 -13.42
C CYS A 79 19.52 0.66 -13.92
N ASP A 80 19.39 1.89 -13.41
CA ASP A 80 18.30 2.78 -13.79
C ASP A 80 18.40 3.24 -15.24
N TYR A 81 19.61 3.36 -15.79
CA TYR A 81 19.85 3.80 -17.17
C TYR A 81 19.75 2.66 -18.18
N CYS A 82 20.57 1.62 -18.06
CA CYS A 82 20.61 0.53 -19.06
C CYS A 82 19.67 -0.64 -18.75
N GLY A 83 19.00 -0.64 -17.58
CA GLY A 83 18.07 -1.69 -17.17
C GLY A 83 18.71 -3.04 -16.83
N MET A 84 20.04 -3.16 -16.91
CA MET A 84 20.75 -4.42 -16.67
C MET A 84 20.67 -4.82 -15.18
N LEU A 85 20.29 -6.07 -14.93
CA LEU A 85 20.25 -6.65 -13.59
C LEU A 85 21.68 -6.88 -13.07
N CYS A 86 22.04 -6.22 -11.97
CA CYS A 86 23.36 -6.38 -11.35
C CYS A 86 23.35 -7.58 -10.41
N LYS A 87 23.57 -8.78 -10.97
CA LYS A 87 23.65 -10.03 -10.19
C LYS A 87 24.76 -9.93 -9.12
N GLY A 88 24.47 -10.42 -7.92
CA GLY A 88 25.42 -10.43 -6.80
C GLY A 88 25.68 -9.07 -6.16
N ARG A 89 25.10 -7.97 -6.68
CA ARG A 89 25.21 -6.64 -6.08
C ARG A 89 23.87 -6.22 -5.50
N ARG A 90 23.90 -5.70 -4.28
CA ARG A 90 22.78 -4.99 -3.67
C ARG A 90 22.77 -3.54 -4.16
N ARG A 91 21.60 -2.88 -4.08
CA ARG A 91 21.41 -1.48 -4.51
C ARG A 91 22.45 -0.52 -3.90
N ASN A 92 22.81 -0.73 -2.63
CA ASN A 92 23.81 0.07 -1.92
C ASN A 92 25.27 -0.15 -2.38
N GLN A 93 25.55 -1.20 -3.16
CA GLN A 93 26.87 -1.49 -3.74
C GLN A 93 26.98 -0.99 -5.19
N MET A 94 25.92 -0.40 -5.72
CA MET A 94 25.88 0.18 -7.06
C MET A 94 26.26 1.67 -7.00
N PHE A 95 26.67 2.23 -8.13
CA PHE A 95 26.97 3.65 -8.19
C PHE A 95 25.68 4.45 -8.06
N ALA A 96 25.59 5.32 -7.06
CA ALA A 96 24.43 6.21 -6.88
C ALA A 96 24.79 7.64 -7.30
N ARG A 97 23.88 8.31 -7.99
CA ARG A 97 23.97 9.75 -8.26
C ARG A 97 22.57 10.35 -8.27
N LEU A 98 22.35 11.38 -7.46
CA LEU A 98 21.01 11.85 -7.10
C LEU A 98 20.19 10.67 -6.54
N GLU A 99 19.02 10.40 -7.08
CA GLU A 99 18.13 9.31 -6.63
C GLU A 99 18.27 8.02 -7.46
N TYR A 100 19.15 8.03 -8.47
CA TYR A 100 19.32 6.94 -9.42
C TYR A 100 20.57 6.11 -9.14
N VAL A 101 20.48 4.82 -9.44
CA VAL A 101 21.56 3.83 -9.30
C VAL A 101 21.99 3.27 -10.65
N TYR A 102 23.28 3.02 -10.78
CA TYR A 102 23.92 2.67 -12.04
C TYR A 102 24.87 1.49 -11.84
N CYS A 103 24.95 0.62 -12.85
CA CYS A 103 25.89 -0.51 -12.83
C CYS A 103 27.36 -0.04 -12.94
N THR A 104 27.61 1.07 -13.63
CA THR A 104 28.94 1.61 -13.92
C THR A 104 28.92 3.14 -14.04
N THR A 105 30.09 3.76 -13.90
CA THR A 105 30.30 5.20 -14.16
C THR A 105 30.05 5.57 -15.62
N VAL A 106 30.18 4.62 -16.56
CA VAL A 106 29.84 4.82 -17.98
C VAL A 106 28.35 5.08 -18.15
N CYS A 107 27.48 4.34 -17.44
CA CYS A 107 26.04 4.59 -17.47
C CYS A 107 25.66 5.95 -16.88
N VAL A 108 26.35 6.39 -15.82
CA VAL A 108 26.18 7.73 -15.24
C VAL A 108 26.48 8.82 -16.28
N LYS A 109 27.64 8.71 -16.95
CA LYS A 109 28.07 9.70 -17.96
C LYS A 109 27.20 9.68 -19.22
N LYS A 110 26.68 8.52 -19.62
CA LYS A 110 25.74 8.41 -20.75
C LYS A 110 24.42 9.09 -20.42
N HIS A 111 23.80 8.75 -19.28
CA HIS A 111 22.57 9.39 -18.83
C HIS A 111 22.71 10.92 -18.73
N GLN A 112 23.81 11.41 -18.17
CA GLN A 112 24.08 12.85 -18.09
C GLN A 112 24.12 13.50 -19.49
N ARG A 113 24.75 12.85 -20.48
CA ARG A 113 24.82 13.36 -21.85
C ARG A 113 23.45 13.37 -22.52
N ASP A 114 22.65 12.32 -22.31
CA ASP A 114 21.30 12.23 -22.89
C ASP A 114 20.40 13.33 -22.31
N LEU A 115 20.48 13.59 -21.01
CA LEU A 115 19.76 14.71 -20.37
C LEU A 115 20.19 16.08 -20.94
N MET A 116 21.48 16.29 -21.14
CA MET A 116 21.99 17.53 -21.75
C MET A 116 21.52 17.69 -23.20
N ALA A 117 21.52 16.61 -23.98
CA ALA A 117 21.05 16.61 -25.36
C ALA A 117 19.54 16.88 -25.45
N ALA A 118 18.74 16.26 -24.57
CA ALA A 118 17.31 16.52 -24.47
C ALA A 118 17.02 17.99 -24.11
N ALA A 119 17.75 18.53 -23.12
CA ALA A 119 17.62 19.93 -22.72
C ALA A 119 18.03 20.90 -23.83
N ALA A 120 19.09 20.60 -24.58
CA ALA A 120 19.50 21.39 -25.73
C ALA A 120 18.41 21.38 -26.82
N THR A 121 17.90 20.21 -27.16
CA THR A 121 16.82 20.05 -28.16
C THR A 121 15.57 20.83 -27.76
N ALA A 122 15.17 20.77 -26.49
CA ALA A 122 14.01 21.50 -25.98
C ALA A 122 14.14 23.03 -26.16
N ARG A 123 15.34 23.60 -26.02
CA ARG A 123 15.57 25.04 -26.27
C ARG A 123 15.39 25.41 -27.74
N PHE A 124 15.79 24.54 -28.65
CA PHE A 124 15.65 24.78 -30.08
C PHE A 124 14.21 24.59 -30.57
N THR A 125 13.44 23.68 -29.97
CA THR A 125 12.03 23.48 -30.34
C THR A 125 11.13 24.61 -29.84
N THR A 126 11.35 25.15 -28.64
CA THR A 126 10.56 26.29 -28.11
C THR A 126 10.78 27.59 -28.88
N ASN A 127 11.97 27.78 -29.46
CA ASN A 127 12.27 28.98 -30.25
C ASN A 127 11.60 28.96 -31.65
N LYS A 128 11.22 27.78 -32.15
CA LYS A 128 10.64 27.62 -33.50
C LYS A 128 9.13 27.90 -33.56
N THR A 129 8.46 27.97 -32.41
CA THR A 129 7.01 28.26 -32.30
C THR A 129 6.70 29.74 -32.06
N ASN A 130 7.72 30.58 -31.85
CA ASN A 130 7.58 32.02 -31.57
C ASN A 130 7.97 32.92 -32.76
N THR A 131 8.06 32.35 -33.97
CA THR A 131 8.28 33.05 -35.24
C THR A 131 7.21 32.62 -36.23
#